data_AF-A0A9D1I162-F1
#
_entry.id   AF-A0A9D1I162-F1
#
_cell.length_a   1.000
_cell.length_b   1.000
_cell.length_c   1.000
_cell.angle_alpha   90.00
_cell.angle_beta   90.00
_cell.angle_gamma   90.00
#
_symmetry.space_group_name_H-M   'P 1'
#
loop_
_entity.id
_entity.type
_entity.pdbx_description
1 polymer ?
#
loop_
_entity_poly.entity_id
_entity_poly.type
_entity_poly.pdbx_seq_one_letter_code
_entity_poly.pdbx_strand_id
1 'polypeptide(L)'
;MKNMKNLLLASGITVFTCSALMLGTTFAWFSDSIVNRGNIIEAGSYEAQEAEETETLSIRGASAATSQELYEAVEKAGEEKAVINLGGNISLDASLVISEGQDITIDLKGYSLTASSEDGAAAVILNEGNLSVNDSAGGGSIVMQFEKPPAPEDGALCAVENKGVLNINGGLTALSCSELPQEDADYENTRAAAVISLSSERAAAVNVTGGTVDGGAFSGVMTVLEKPAEADPETEHDSLLKITDGEIKGGTYGRAVWISNSEGTDASFLMDMTGGRVLAVAAALQTDNLYDGDETNVRISIQGGTLESSGEGNAQTVRLNLARESNTQLDIGSGLLKNTGQGALYGVGSGGSWQDDNER
;
A
#
# COMPACT_ATOMS: atom_id res chain seq x y z
N MET A 1 72.50 -12.10 -9.09
CA MET A 1 72.02 -10.70 -8.89
C MET A 1 71.67 -9.92 -10.18
N LYS A 2 71.89 -10.43 -11.41
CA LYS A 2 71.48 -9.71 -12.65
C LYS A 2 69.98 -9.82 -12.99
N ASN A 3 69.32 -10.91 -12.58
CA ASN A 3 67.91 -11.16 -12.93
C ASN A 3 66.88 -10.46 -12.01
N MET A 4 67.25 -10.13 -10.77
CA MET A 4 66.36 -9.39 -9.84
C MET A 4 66.09 -7.96 -10.32
N LYS A 5 67.06 -7.31 -10.97
CA LYS A 5 66.90 -5.96 -11.52
C LYS A 5 65.86 -5.93 -12.65
N ASN A 6 65.84 -6.96 -13.48
CA ASN A 6 64.88 -7.07 -14.58
C ASN A 6 63.47 -7.42 -14.07
N LEU A 7 63.36 -8.19 -12.98
CA LEU A 7 62.08 -8.49 -12.32
C LEU A 7 61.47 -7.24 -11.64
N LEU A 8 62.30 -6.44 -10.97
CA LEU A 8 61.86 -5.16 -10.37
C LEU A 8 61.44 -4.14 -11.42
N LEU A 9 62.12 -4.14 -12.58
CA LEU A 9 61.78 -3.28 -13.70
C LEU A 9 60.47 -3.73 -14.38
N ALA A 10 60.22 -5.04 -14.45
CA ALA A 10 58.97 -5.59 -14.98
C ALA A 10 57.76 -5.25 -14.09
N SER A 11 57.86 -5.36 -12.76
CA SER A 11 56.74 -5.02 -11.87
C SER A 11 56.41 -3.52 -11.87
N GLY A 12 57.42 -2.67 -12.05
CA GLY A 12 57.22 -1.22 -12.18
C GLY A 12 56.43 -0.84 -13.45
N ILE A 13 56.74 -1.48 -14.58
CA ILE A 13 56.03 -1.23 -15.85
C ILE A 13 54.56 -1.65 -15.78
N THR A 14 54.25 -2.75 -15.08
CA THR A 14 52.87 -3.22 -14.95
C THR A 14 52.01 -2.27 -14.12
N VAL A 15 52.53 -1.76 -13.00
CA VAL A 15 51.80 -0.79 -12.16
C VAL A 15 51.58 0.52 -12.92
N PHE A 16 52.60 1.00 -13.66
CA PHE A 16 52.46 2.21 -14.48
C PHE A 16 51.40 2.03 -15.59
N THR A 17 51.38 0.88 -16.25
CA THR A 17 50.35 0.56 -17.26
C THR A 17 48.95 0.51 -16.64
N CYS A 18 48.81 -0.03 -15.43
CA CYS A 18 47.53 -0.09 -14.72
C CYS A 18 47.02 1.31 -14.34
N SER A 19 47.89 2.18 -13.85
CA SER A 19 47.54 3.58 -13.58
C SER A 19 47.19 4.36 -14.85
N ALA A 20 47.87 4.10 -15.98
CA ALA A 20 47.55 4.73 -17.26
C ALA A 20 46.18 4.29 -17.80
N LEU A 21 45.81 3.01 -17.65
CA LEU A 21 44.48 2.51 -18.02
C LEU A 21 43.38 3.12 -17.14
N MET A 22 43.63 3.27 -15.84
CA MET A 22 42.65 3.84 -14.91
C MET A 22 42.41 5.35 -15.13
N LEU A 23 43.44 6.08 -15.59
CA LEU A 23 43.29 7.47 -16.04
C LEU A 23 42.60 7.58 -17.41
N GLY A 24 42.85 6.63 -18.33
CA GLY A 24 42.22 6.63 -19.65
C GLY A 24 40.71 6.42 -19.62
N THR A 25 40.20 5.59 -18.71
CA THR A 25 38.75 5.35 -18.56
C THR A 25 38.00 6.55 -17.97
N THR A 26 38.68 7.38 -17.16
CA THR A 26 38.07 8.62 -16.62
C THR A 26 37.95 9.72 -17.67
N PHE A 27 38.85 9.78 -18.66
CA PHE A 27 38.74 10.72 -19.78
C PHE A 27 37.69 10.33 -20.82
N ALA A 28 37.33 9.04 -20.93
CA ALA A 28 36.25 8.59 -21.81
C ALA A 28 34.86 9.05 -21.34
N TRP A 29 34.67 9.32 -20.04
CA TRP A 29 33.40 9.77 -19.48
C TRP A 29 33.13 11.27 -19.68
N PHE A 30 34.18 12.07 -19.91
CA PHE A 30 34.06 13.52 -20.14
C PHE A 30 34.13 13.94 -21.63
N SER A 31 34.24 12.98 -22.55
CA SER A 31 34.39 13.25 -23.99
C SER A 31 33.19 12.83 -24.83
N ASP A 32 32.00 12.73 -24.23
CA ASP A 32 30.76 12.82 -25.00
C ASP A 32 30.27 14.27 -24.99
N SER A 33 30.92 15.12 -25.79
CA SER A 33 30.27 16.33 -26.29
C SER A 33 29.88 16.05 -27.73
N ILE A 34 28.58 15.93 -27.98
CA ILE A 34 28.02 15.82 -29.33
C ILE A 34 28.30 17.14 -30.06
N VAL A 35 29.37 17.19 -30.86
CA VAL A 35 29.62 18.33 -31.76
C VAL A 35 29.00 18.02 -33.11
N ASN A 36 27.69 18.28 -33.24
CA ASN A 36 27.03 18.29 -34.53
C ASN A 36 27.51 19.54 -35.31
N ARG A 37 28.34 19.36 -36.35
CA ARG A 37 28.84 20.42 -37.22
C ARG A 37 27.72 21.04 -38.08
N GLY A 38 26.78 21.72 -37.43
CA GLY A 38 25.66 22.37 -38.09
C GLY A 38 24.73 23.16 -37.17
N ASN A 39 24.72 22.93 -35.84
CA ASN A 39 23.94 23.74 -34.92
C ASN A 39 24.83 24.34 -33.83
N ILE A 40 24.87 25.68 -33.79
CA ILE A 40 25.45 26.47 -32.70
C ILE A 40 24.34 26.60 -31.66
N ILE A 41 24.54 26.10 -30.44
CA ILE A 41 23.66 26.41 -29.31
C ILE A 41 24.30 27.62 -28.62
N GLU A 42 23.70 28.79 -28.78
CA GLU A 42 24.04 29.99 -28.02
C GLU A 42 23.45 29.87 -26.60
N ALA A 43 24.29 30.02 -25.57
CA ALA A 43 23.82 30.08 -24.19
C ALA A 43 23.11 31.43 -23.96
N GLY A 44 21.78 31.42 -23.99
CA GLY A 44 20.97 32.54 -23.49
C GLY A 44 21.11 32.66 -21.97
N SER A 45 21.25 33.89 -21.47
CA SER A 45 21.26 34.19 -20.04
C SER A 45 19.89 33.85 -19.43
N TYR A 46 19.82 32.75 -18.70
CA TYR A 46 18.64 32.40 -17.91
C TYR A 46 18.66 33.20 -16.60
N GLU A 47 17.66 34.06 -16.42
CA GLU A 47 17.27 34.55 -15.09
C GLU A 47 16.40 33.48 -14.45
N ALA A 48 16.68 33.15 -13.18
CA ALA A 48 16.01 32.08 -12.46
C ALA A 48 14.50 32.35 -12.29
N GLN A 49 13.69 31.43 -12.79
CA GLN A 49 12.35 31.17 -12.27
C GLN A 49 12.30 29.71 -11.83
N GLU A 50 11.94 29.49 -10.56
CA GLU A 50 11.66 28.17 -9.99
C GLU A 50 10.53 27.48 -10.76
N ALA A 51 10.83 26.31 -11.32
CA ALA A 51 9.87 25.25 -11.59
C ALA A 51 10.66 23.94 -11.75
N GLU A 52 10.59 23.06 -10.76
CA GLU A 52 11.03 21.67 -10.93
C GLU A 52 10.01 20.95 -11.82
N GLU A 53 10.23 20.93 -13.13
CA GLU A 53 9.57 19.97 -14.03
C GLU A 53 10.50 18.76 -14.20
N THR A 54 10.17 17.68 -13.50
CA THR A 54 10.74 16.36 -13.79
C THR A 54 10.05 15.81 -15.03
N GLU A 55 10.80 15.59 -16.11
CA GLU A 55 10.28 15.01 -17.35
C GLU A 55 9.66 13.63 -17.09
N THR A 56 8.32 13.54 -17.15
CA THR A 56 7.59 12.28 -17.20
C THR A 56 7.08 12.03 -18.61
N LEU A 57 7.56 10.94 -19.21
CA LEU A 57 7.06 10.33 -20.44
C LEU A 57 5.51 10.32 -20.48
N SER A 58 4.96 11.06 -21.44
CA SER A 58 3.55 11.08 -21.89
C SER A 58 2.45 11.03 -20.82
N ILE A 59 2.60 11.76 -19.71
CA ILE A 59 1.50 11.97 -18.79
C ILE A 59 0.57 13.02 -19.39
N ARG A 60 -0.62 12.63 -19.83
CA ARG A 60 -1.74 13.58 -19.99
C ARG A 60 -2.06 14.09 -18.59
N GLY A 61 -1.43 15.19 -18.19
CA GLY A 61 -1.75 15.89 -16.96
C GLY A 61 -3.15 16.50 -17.09
N ALA A 62 -4.15 15.77 -16.62
CA ALA A 62 -5.50 16.31 -16.50
C ALA A 62 -5.61 17.11 -15.19
N SER A 63 -6.49 18.09 -15.17
CA SER A 63 -6.89 18.78 -13.94
C SER A 63 -8.40 18.60 -13.80
N ALA A 64 -8.86 18.28 -12.60
CA ALA A 64 -10.28 18.12 -12.29
C ALA A 64 -10.62 18.91 -11.02
N ALA A 65 -11.57 19.83 -11.10
CA ALA A 65 -12.09 20.59 -9.97
C ALA A 65 -13.55 20.24 -9.65
N THR A 66 -14.17 19.37 -10.46
CA THR A 66 -15.55 18.88 -10.28
C THR A 66 -15.61 17.38 -10.48
N SER A 67 -16.67 16.73 -9.96
CA SER A 67 -16.90 15.29 -10.14
C SER A 67 -16.98 14.89 -11.61
N GLN A 68 -17.72 15.67 -12.42
CA GLN A 68 -17.85 15.44 -13.86
C GLN A 68 -16.50 15.46 -14.58
N GLU A 69 -15.64 16.45 -14.30
CA GLU A 69 -14.32 16.54 -14.90
C GLU A 69 -13.43 15.34 -14.51
N LEU A 70 -13.55 14.87 -13.27
CA LEU A 70 -12.82 13.71 -12.79
C LEU A 70 -13.27 12.42 -13.51
N TYR A 71 -14.57 12.18 -13.62
CA TYR A 71 -15.09 11.01 -14.35
C TYR A 71 -14.64 11.03 -15.82
N GLU A 72 -14.77 12.17 -16.49
CA GLU A 72 -14.34 12.31 -17.88
C GLU A 72 -12.84 12.14 -18.05
N ALA A 73 -12.02 12.58 -17.09
CA ALA A 73 -10.58 12.42 -17.15
C ALA A 73 -10.17 10.94 -17.03
N VAL A 74 -10.81 10.18 -16.15
CA VAL A 74 -10.59 8.73 -16.02
C VAL A 74 -11.06 7.98 -17.26
N GLU A 75 -12.24 8.31 -17.80
CA GLU A 75 -12.76 7.67 -19.01
C GLU A 75 -11.84 7.94 -20.23
N LYS A 76 -11.36 9.17 -20.39
CA LYS A 76 -10.46 9.57 -21.49
C LYS A 76 -9.05 9.00 -21.39
N ALA A 77 -8.62 8.55 -20.20
CA ALA A 77 -7.33 7.92 -20.02
C ALA A 77 -7.26 6.55 -20.73
N GLY A 78 -8.35 5.79 -20.73
CA GLY A 78 -8.36 4.43 -21.28
C GLY A 78 -7.30 3.55 -20.61
N GLU A 79 -6.55 2.79 -21.41
CA GLU A 79 -5.44 1.92 -20.97
C GLU A 79 -4.09 2.67 -20.87
N GLU A 80 -4.03 3.95 -21.25
CA GLU A 80 -2.81 4.74 -21.12
C GLU A 80 -2.62 5.25 -19.69
N LYS A 81 -1.36 5.38 -19.27
CA LYS A 81 -1.03 5.97 -17.96
C LYS A 81 -1.45 7.43 -17.91
N ALA A 82 -2.26 7.80 -16.92
CA ALA A 82 -2.73 9.18 -16.73
C ALA A 82 -2.46 9.69 -15.31
N VAL A 83 -2.17 10.99 -15.20
CA VAL A 83 -2.14 11.70 -13.90
C VAL A 83 -3.22 12.76 -13.92
N ILE A 84 -4.11 12.68 -12.94
CA ILE A 84 -5.22 13.61 -12.74
C ILE A 84 -4.93 14.40 -11.47
N ASN A 85 -4.78 15.70 -11.62
CA ASN A 85 -4.53 16.63 -10.53
C ASN A 85 -5.85 17.20 -10.03
N LEU A 86 -6.11 17.13 -8.73
CA LEU A 86 -7.26 17.83 -8.19
C LEU A 86 -7.02 19.35 -8.18
N GLY A 87 -8.03 20.10 -8.60
CA GLY A 87 -8.06 21.56 -8.59
C GLY A 87 -8.99 22.14 -7.51
N GLY A 88 -9.60 21.28 -6.69
CA GLY A 88 -10.54 21.65 -5.64
C GLY A 88 -11.06 20.42 -4.89
N ASN A 89 -11.79 20.65 -3.81
CA ASN A 89 -12.51 19.59 -3.11
C ASN A 89 -13.66 19.09 -3.99
N ILE A 90 -13.78 17.77 -4.13
CA ILE A 90 -14.78 17.13 -4.98
C ILE A 90 -15.64 16.21 -4.13
N SER A 91 -16.96 16.42 -4.18
CA SER A 91 -17.93 15.46 -3.68
C SER A 91 -18.45 14.62 -4.85
N LEU A 92 -18.45 13.31 -4.69
CA LEU A 92 -18.93 12.36 -5.68
C LEU A 92 -20.36 11.94 -5.34
N ASP A 93 -21.23 11.98 -6.35
CA ASP A 93 -22.59 11.45 -6.24
C ASP A 93 -22.66 9.95 -6.59
N ALA A 94 -21.58 9.40 -7.18
CA ALA A 94 -21.41 8.00 -7.52
C ALA A 94 -19.95 7.57 -7.36
N SER A 95 -19.68 6.29 -7.12
CA SER A 95 -18.31 5.79 -7.02
C SER A 95 -17.50 6.08 -8.29
N LEU A 96 -16.25 6.51 -8.13
CA LEU A 96 -15.29 6.60 -9.22
C LEU A 96 -14.80 5.18 -9.55
N VAL A 97 -14.99 4.74 -10.79
CA VAL A 97 -14.56 3.41 -11.22
C VAL A 97 -13.24 3.53 -11.97
N ILE A 98 -12.22 2.80 -11.53
CA ILE A 98 -10.98 2.58 -12.26
C ILE A 98 -11.06 1.15 -12.82
N SER A 99 -11.35 1.02 -14.10
CA SER A 99 -11.55 -0.29 -14.73
C SER A 99 -10.26 -1.07 -14.89
N GLU A 100 -10.39 -2.37 -15.08
CA GLU A 100 -9.28 -3.23 -15.49
C GLU A 100 -8.52 -2.65 -16.70
N GLY A 101 -7.19 -2.76 -16.66
CA GLY A 101 -6.30 -2.25 -17.71
C GLY A 101 -5.97 -0.76 -17.59
N GLN A 102 -6.68 0.01 -16.78
CA GLN A 102 -6.36 1.42 -16.55
C GLN A 102 -5.16 1.59 -15.59
N ASP A 103 -4.32 2.60 -15.83
CA ASP A 103 -3.24 3.05 -14.94
C ASP A 103 -3.43 4.54 -14.61
N ILE A 104 -4.10 4.79 -13.49
CA ILE A 104 -4.53 6.13 -13.07
C ILE A 104 -3.77 6.55 -11.83
N THR A 105 -3.16 7.73 -11.89
CA THR A 105 -2.65 8.43 -10.72
C THR A 105 -3.56 9.62 -10.40
N ILE A 106 -4.12 9.65 -9.19
CA ILE A 106 -4.81 10.83 -8.68
C ILE A 106 -3.85 11.56 -7.74
N ASP A 107 -3.48 12.79 -8.10
CA ASP A 107 -2.78 13.69 -7.19
C ASP A 107 -3.79 14.61 -6.49
N LEU A 108 -3.97 14.38 -5.19
CA LEU A 108 -4.94 15.07 -4.35
C LEU A 108 -4.60 16.56 -4.18
N LYS A 109 -3.32 16.97 -4.28
CA LYS A 109 -2.87 18.36 -4.12
C LYS A 109 -3.46 19.08 -2.89
N GLY A 110 -3.56 18.40 -1.76
CA GLY A 110 -4.14 18.97 -0.55
C GLY A 110 -5.67 19.05 -0.53
N TYR A 111 -6.35 18.59 -1.58
CA TYR A 111 -7.82 18.59 -1.68
C TYR A 111 -8.44 17.25 -1.27
N SER A 112 -9.73 17.32 -0.96
CA SER A 112 -10.51 16.15 -0.56
C SER A 112 -11.36 15.61 -1.71
N LEU A 113 -11.38 14.29 -1.85
CA LEU A 113 -12.36 13.53 -2.61
C LEU A 113 -13.30 12.83 -1.61
N THR A 114 -14.58 13.17 -1.62
CA THR A 114 -15.55 12.66 -0.64
C THR A 114 -16.74 11.98 -1.32
N ALA A 115 -17.27 10.94 -0.71
CA ALA A 115 -18.59 10.42 -1.01
C ALA A 115 -19.32 10.16 0.31
N SER A 116 -20.65 10.12 0.27
CA SER A 116 -21.48 9.85 1.43
C SER A 116 -22.46 8.71 1.17
N SER A 117 -22.68 7.86 2.16
CA SER A 117 -23.73 6.83 2.15
C SER A 117 -24.68 7.03 3.33
N GLU A 118 -25.98 6.99 3.05
CA GLU A 118 -27.03 7.05 4.08
C GLU A 118 -27.42 5.63 4.54
N ASP A 119 -27.54 4.69 3.60
CA ASP A 119 -28.00 3.32 3.87
C ASP A 119 -27.27 2.32 2.95
N GLY A 120 -26.18 1.74 3.45
CA GLY A 120 -25.59 0.51 2.88
C GLY A 120 -24.25 0.65 2.17
N ALA A 121 -23.88 -0.44 1.49
CA ALA A 121 -22.58 -0.64 0.85
C ALA A 121 -22.23 0.46 -0.14
N ALA A 122 -21.05 1.06 0.04
CA ALA A 122 -20.56 2.11 -0.83
C ALA A 122 -19.03 2.22 -0.78
N ALA A 123 -18.47 2.74 -1.87
CA ALA A 123 -17.07 3.13 -1.98
C ALA A 123 -16.95 4.52 -2.61
N VAL A 124 -15.93 5.31 -2.23
CA VAL A 124 -15.58 6.53 -2.99
C VAL A 124 -15.00 6.10 -4.33
N ILE A 125 -14.13 5.10 -4.31
CA ILE A 125 -13.46 4.55 -5.49
C ILE A 125 -13.62 3.02 -5.53
N LEU A 126 -14.01 2.52 -6.70
CA LEU A 126 -13.94 1.10 -7.06
C LEU A 126 -12.75 0.90 -7.99
N ASN A 127 -11.69 0.25 -7.50
CA ASN A 127 -10.47 0.02 -8.26
C ASN A 127 -10.35 -1.44 -8.73
N GLU A 128 -10.44 -1.64 -10.04
CA GLU A 128 -10.18 -2.93 -10.72
C GLU A 128 -8.91 -2.87 -11.59
N GLY A 129 -8.30 -1.70 -11.72
CA GLY A 129 -7.05 -1.47 -12.47
C GLY A 129 -5.86 -1.17 -11.56
N ASN A 130 -4.99 -0.27 -12.01
CA ASN A 130 -3.86 0.26 -11.24
C ASN A 130 -4.18 1.69 -10.81
N LEU A 131 -4.37 1.90 -9.51
CA LEU A 131 -4.62 3.20 -8.92
C LEU A 131 -3.44 3.62 -8.07
N SER A 132 -2.93 4.83 -8.31
CA SER A 132 -1.97 5.49 -7.44
C SER A 132 -2.56 6.78 -6.86
N VAL A 133 -2.52 6.93 -5.55
CA VAL A 133 -2.97 8.12 -4.82
C VAL A 133 -1.74 8.86 -4.31
N ASN A 134 -1.55 10.07 -4.82
CA ASN A 134 -0.51 10.98 -4.39
C ASN A 134 -1.12 12.19 -3.68
N ASP A 135 -0.32 12.88 -2.91
CA ASP A 135 -0.70 14.16 -2.32
C ASP A 135 0.50 15.10 -2.31
N SER A 136 0.77 15.71 -3.47
CA SER A 136 1.98 16.51 -3.68
C SER A 136 2.04 17.78 -2.85
N ALA A 137 0.88 18.32 -2.43
CA ALA A 137 0.80 19.53 -1.62
C ALA A 137 0.63 19.25 -0.11
N GLY A 138 0.24 18.03 0.26
CA GLY A 138 -0.04 17.65 1.63
C GLY A 138 -1.44 18.05 2.11
N GLY A 139 -2.03 17.23 2.98
CA GLY A 139 -3.34 17.46 3.59
C GLY A 139 -4.53 16.98 2.75
N GLY A 140 -4.28 16.36 1.59
CA GLY A 140 -5.29 15.79 0.72
C GLY A 140 -5.89 14.52 1.32
N SER A 141 -7.14 14.22 0.95
CA SER A 141 -7.84 13.07 1.52
C SER A 141 -8.84 12.41 0.59
N ILE A 142 -9.01 11.10 0.71
CA ILE A 142 -10.15 10.33 0.17
C ILE A 142 -10.97 9.85 1.36
N VAL A 143 -12.22 10.31 1.48
CA VAL A 143 -13.05 10.04 2.67
C VAL A 143 -14.44 9.56 2.29
N MET A 144 -14.81 8.37 2.79
CA MET A 144 -16.19 7.93 2.80
C MET A 144 -16.86 8.39 4.11
N GLN A 145 -17.94 9.15 3.97
CA GLN A 145 -18.73 9.66 5.08
C GLN A 145 -20.03 8.88 5.22
N PHE A 146 -20.42 8.57 6.44
CA PHE A 146 -21.69 7.91 6.71
C PHE A 146 -22.17 8.28 8.11
N GLU A 147 -23.48 8.26 8.30
CA GLU A 147 -24.04 8.73 9.57
C GLU A 147 -23.92 7.67 10.65
N LYS A 148 -24.27 6.43 10.32
CA LYS A 148 -24.41 5.31 11.25
C LYS A 148 -23.60 4.10 10.82
N PRO A 149 -23.06 3.32 11.76
CA PRO A 149 -22.40 2.05 11.46
C PRO A 149 -23.33 1.16 10.62
N PRO A 150 -22.86 0.57 9.51
CA PRO A 150 -23.69 -0.34 8.73
C PRO A 150 -23.96 -1.61 9.55
N ALA A 151 -25.15 -2.19 9.38
CA ALA A 151 -25.40 -3.51 9.93
C ALA A 151 -24.49 -4.53 9.21
N PRO A 152 -24.12 -5.66 9.85
CA PRO A 152 -23.30 -6.69 9.23
C PRO A 152 -23.84 -7.19 7.87
N GLU A 153 -25.16 -7.15 7.68
CA GLU A 153 -25.87 -7.54 6.45
C GLU A 153 -25.89 -6.47 5.34
N ASP A 154 -25.58 -5.20 5.64
CA ASP A 154 -25.77 -4.06 4.72
C ASP A 154 -24.65 -3.92 3.67
N GLY A 155 -23.76 -4.90 3.63
CA GLY A 155 -22.61 -4.97 2.72
C GLY A 155 -21.43 -4.11 3.16
N ALA A 156 -20.51 -3.85 2.24
CA ALA A 156 -19.20 -3.29 2.56
C ALA A 156 -19.16 -1.75 2.43
N LEU A 157 -18.64 -1.06 3.45
CA LEU A 157 -18.40 0.39 3.42
C LEU A 157 -16.90 0.68 3.41
N CYS A 158 -16.43 1.43 2.41
CA CYS A 158 -15.02 1.79 2.30
C CYS A 158 -14.75 3.12 1.61
N ALA A 159 -13.55 3.67 1.79
CA ALA A 159 -13.09 4.76 0.94
C ALA A 159 -12.67 4.19 -0.43
N VAL A 160 -11.93 3.08 -0.42
CA VAL A 160 -11.51 2.38 -1.64
C VAL A 160 -11.83 0.89 -1.53
N GLU A 161 -12.63 0.39 -2.47
CA GLU A 161 -12.73 -1.05 -2.74
C GLU A 161 -11.70 -1.39 -3.83
N ASN A 162 -10.79 -2.32 -3.53
CA ASN A 162 -9.68 -2.68 -4.38
C ASN A 162 -9.77 -4.14 -4.81
N LYS A 163 -9.79 -4.35 -6.13
CA LYS A 163 -9.68 -5.64 -6.82
C LYS A 163 -8.46 -5.69 -7.75
N GLY A 164 -7.67 -4.62 -7.81
CA GLY A 164 -6.45 -4.52 -8.61
C GLY A 164 -5.24 -4.11 -7.76
N VAL A 165 -4.44 -3.17 -8.25
CA VAL A 165 -3.30 -2.61 -7.52
C VAL A 165 -3.62 -1.21 -7.02
N LEU A 166 -3.52 -1.00 -5.72
CA LEU A 166 -3.69 0.29 -5.06
C LEU A 166 -2.36 0.73 -4.44
N ASN A 167 -1.85 1.89 -4.84
CA ASN A 167 -0.68 2.53 -4.24
C ASN A 167 -1.12 3.81 -3.53
N ILE A 168 -0.92 3.89 -2.21
CA ILE A 168 -1.19 5.07 -1.40
C ILE A 168 0.17 5.69 -1.03
N ASN A 169 0.58 6.71 -1.79
CA ASN A 169 1.89 7.34 -1.68
C ASN A 169 1.87 8.62 -0.82
N GLY A 170 0.69 9.07 -0.39
CA GLY A 170 0.51 10.29 0.38
C GLY A 170 -0.97 10.54 0.71
N GLY A 171 -1.23 11.56 1.51
CA GLY A 171 -2.58 11.94 1.91
C GLY A 171 -3.22 10.98 2.92
N LEU A 172 -4.50 11.19 3.15
CA LEU A 172 -5.34 10.41 4.06
C LEU A 172 -6.41 9.64 3.29
N THR A 173 -6.44 8.31 3.39
CA THR A 173 -7.57 7.49 2.95
C THR A 173 -8.35 7.03 4.18
N ALA A 174 -9.61 7.44 4.34
CA ALA A 174 -10.30 7.27 5.61
C ALA A 174 -11.80 6.96 5.54
N LEU A 175 -12.29 6.36 6.62
CA LEU A 175 -13.71 6.31 6.95
C LEU A 175 -14.06 7.36 8.01
N SER A 176 -15.22 7.99 7.85
CA SER A 176 -15.75 8.96 8.80
C SER A 176 -17.21 8.64 9.14
N CYS A 177 -17.44 8.16 10.36
CA CYS A 177 -18.76 7.89 10.92
C CYS A 177 -19.13 8.98 11.92
N SER A 178 -20.26 9.67 11.75
CA SER A 178 -20.66 10.74 12.68
C SER A 178 -21.27 10.22 13.97
N GLU A 179 -21.99 9.11 13.94
CA GLU A 179 -22.53 8.44 15.12
C GLU A 179 -21.63 7.25 15.45
N LEU A 180 -20.99 7.26 16.63
CA LEU A 180 -20.20 6.12 17.05
C LEU A 180 -21.11 4.91 17.35
N PRO A 181 -20.64 3.70 17.05
CA PRO A 181 -21.36 2.48 17.39
C PRO A 181 -21.67 2.41 18.90
N GLN A 182 -22.83 1.89 19.27
CA GLN A 182 -23.15 1.67 20.69
C GLN A 182 -22.30 0.50 21.24
N GLU A 183 -21.83 0.59 22.49
CA GLU A 183 -20.93 -0.40 23.11
C GLU A 183 -21.46 -1.85 23.10
N ASP A 184 -22.78 -2.04 23.05
CA ASP A 184 -23.41 -3.36 23.16
C ASP A 184 -23.70 -4.06 21.81
N ALA A 185 -23.42 -3.42 20.68
CA ALA A 185 -23.72 -4.00 19.37
C ALA A 185 -22.50 -4.71 18.74
N ASP A 186 -22.79 -5.87 18.14
CA ASP A 186 -21.79 -6.78 17.55
C ASP A 186 -21.31 -6.24 16.19
N TYR A 187 -20.46 -5.22 16.24
CA TYR A 187 -19.84 -4.61 15.06
C TYR A 187 -18.50 -5.25 14.69
N GLU A 188 -18.05 -6.28 15.41
CA GLU A 188 -16.77 -6.94 15.13
C GLU A 188 -16.73 -7.60 13.75
N ASN A 189 -17.90 -7.88 13.17
CA ASN A 189 -18.05 -8.50 11.85
C ASN A 189 -18.51 -7.52 10.76
N THR A 190 -18.63 -6.23 11.09
CA THR A 190 -19.04 -5.23 10.12
C THR A 190 -17.96 -5.05 9.06
N ARG A 191 -18.32 -5.18 7.77
CA ARG A 191 -17.41 -4.99 6.62
C ARG A 191 -17.16 -3.50 6.34
N ALA A 192 -16.69 -2.77 7.34
CA ALA A 192 -16.29 -1.37 7.21
C ALA A 192 -14.78 -1.23 7.37
N ALA A 193 -14.11 -0.73 6.33
CA ALA A 193 -12.70 -0.39 6.40
C ALA A 193 -12.34 0.79 5.49
N ALA A 194 -11.30 1.56 5.79
CA ALA A 194 -10.87 2.62 4.87
C ALA A 194 -10.47 2.04 3.50
N VAL A 195 -9.81 0.89 3.49
CA VAL A 195 -9.54 0.12 2.27
C VAL A 195 -10.05 -1.31 2.44
N ILE A 196 -10.84 -1.78 1.49
CA ILE A 196 -11.23 -3.19 1.39
C ILE A 196 -10.56 -3.76 0.14
N SER A 197 -9.73 -4.79 0.31
CA SER A 197 -9.07 -5.50 -0.78
C SER A 197 -9.71 -6.87 -0.98
N LEU A 198 -10.15 -7.19 -2.20
CA LEU A 198 -10.87 -8.42 -2.54
C LEU A 198 -10.09 -9.20 -3.61
N SER A 199 -9.80 -10.48 -3.36
CA SER A 199 -9.02 -11.33 -4.28
C SER A 199 -9.85 -12.29 -5.14
N SER A 200 -11.13 -11.99 -5.38
CA SER A 200 -12.13 -12.94 -5.87
C SER A 200 -11.90 -13.47 -7.30
N GLU A 201 -11.32 -12.66 -8.17
CA GLU A 201 -11.09 -13.03 -9.58
C GLU A 201 -9.62 -12.94 -9.98
N ARG A 202 -8.81 -12.23 -9.19
CA ARG A 202 -7.40 -11.94 -9.47
C ARG A 202 -6.69 -11.56 -8.17
N ALA A 203 -5.36 -11.58 -8.22
CA ALA A 203 -4.57 -11.09 -7.11
C ALA A 203 -4.80 -9.58 -6.89
N ALA A 204 -5.00 -9.17 -5.64
CA ALA A 204 -5.18 -7.78 -5.26
C ALA A 204 -4.00 -7.30 -4.40
N ALA A 205 -3.49 -6.10 -4.67
CA ALA A 205 -2.36 -5.54 -3.95
C ALA A 205 -2.66 -4.15 -3.39
N VAL A 206 -2.30 -3.93 -2.13
CA VAL A 206 -2.35 -2.63 -1.46
C VAL A 206 -0.95 -2.27 -0.99
N ASN A 207 -0.42 -1.15 -1.47
CA ASN A 207 0.89 -0.63 -1.12
C ASN A 207 0.72 0.72 -0.42
N VAL A 208 1.15 0.84 0.84
CA VAL A 208 1.12 2.09 1.60
C VAL A 208 2.54 2.62 1.76
N THR A 209 2.87 3.69 1.04
CA THR A 209 4.19 4.31 1.01
C THR A 209 4.10 5.77 1.50
N GLY A 210 4.25 6.01 2.81
CA GLY A 210 4.21 7.36 3.39
C GLY A 210 2.82 8.01 3.59
N GLY A 211 1.76 7.47 2.98
CA GLY A 211 0.37 7.90 3.25
C GLY A 211 -0.22 7.35 4.55
N THR A 212 -1.42 7.81 4.91
CA THR A 212 -2.19 7.30 6.06
C THR A 212 -3.48 6.63 5.59
N VAL A 213 -3.72 5.42 6.08
CA VAL A 213 -5.01 4.73 5.97
C VAL A 213 -5.66 4.73 7.36
N ASP A 214 -6.85 5.33 7.49
CA ASP A 214 -7.51 5.51 8.79
C ASP A 214 -8.95 4.98 8.78
N GLY A 215 -9.16 3.85 9.42
CA GLY A 215 -10.48 3.23 9.56
C GLY A 215 -11.47 4.02 10.42
N GLY A 216 -11.05 5.09 11.08
CA GLY A 216 -11.87 5.85 12.01
C GLY A 216 -12.26 4.98 13.20
N ALA A 217 -13.55 4.63 13.31
CA ALA A 217 -14.05 3.70 14.32
C ALA A 217 -13.87 2.22 13.94
N PHE A 218 -13.58 1.93 12.67
CA PHE A 218 -13.56 0.61 12.06
C PHE A 218 -12.15 0.22 11.59
N SER A 219 -12.03 -0.69 10.62
CA SER A 219 -10.75 -1.24 10.22
C SER A 219 -9.97 -0.31 9.27
N GLY A 220 -8.65 -0.30 9.36
CA GLY A 220 -7.83 0.47 8.41
C GLY A 220 -7.85 -0.19 7.04
N VAL A 221 -7.26 -1.38 6.96
CA VAL A 221 -7.27 -2.25 5.77
C VAL A 221 -7.95 -3.55 6.13
N MET A 222 -8.93 -3.96 5.32
CA MET A 222 -9.53 -5.29 5.35
C MET A 222 -9.19 -6.02 4.06
N THR A 223 -8.66 -7.23 4.15
CA THR A 223 -8.44 -8.11 3.01
C THR A 223 -9.39 -9.28 3.12
N VAL A 224 -10.24 -9.46 2.10
CA VAL A 224 -11.12 -10.61 1.96
C VAL A 224 -10.56 -11.52 0.88
N LEU A 225 -10.10 -12.68 1.32
CA LEU A 225 -9.62 -13.74 0.46
C LEU A 225 -10.83 -14.52 -0.03
N GLU A 226 -11.13 -14.34 -1.31
CA GLU A 226 -12.20 -15.05 -1.99
C GLU A 226 -11.63 -16.06 -2.98
N LYS A 227 -12.35 -17.15 -3.21
CA LYS A 227 -11.92 -18.22 -4.12
C LYS A 227 -11.70 -17.68 -5.53
N PRO A 228 -10.48 -17.73 -6.09
CA PRO A 228 -10.25 -17.28 -7.44
C PRO A 228 -11.04 -18.15 -8.43
N ALA A 229 -11.70 -17.50 -9.40
CA ALA A 229 -12.42 -18.19 -10.46
C ALA A 229 -11.49 -19.08 -11.32
N GLU A 230 -10.25 -18.62 -11.53
CA GLU A 230 -9.15 -19.38 -12.15
C GLU A 230 -7.85 -18.98 -11.44
N ALA A 231 -7.17 -19.92 -10.77
CA ALA A 231 -5.89 -19.64 -10.14
C ALA A 231 -4.82 -19.42 -11.24
N ASP A 232 -4.24 -18.22 -11.30
CA ASP A 232 -3.05 -17.97 -12.10
C ASP A 232 -1.85 -18.64 -11.40
N PRO A 233 -1.22 -19.65 -12.02
CA PRO A 233 -0.09 -20.35 -11.41
C PRO A 233 1.17 -19.47 -11.25
N GLU A 234 1.24 -18.29 -11.86
CA GLU A 234 2.39 -17.38 -11.73
C GLU A 234 2.29 -16.44 -10.52
N THR A 235 1.11 -16.24 -9.94
CA THR A 235 0.96 -15.44 -8.72
C THR A 235 1.32 -16.25 -7.47
N GLU A 236 2.38 -15.82 -6.77
CA GLU A 236 2.81 -16.45 -5.51
C GLU A 236 1.80 -16.23 -4.38
N HIS A 237 1.04 -15.12 -4.43
CA HIS A 237 0.05 -14.74 -3.43
C HIS A 237 -1.22 -14.14 -4.06
N ASP A 238 -2.40 -14.52 -3.54
CA ASP A 238 -3.71 -13.98 -3.97
C ASP A 238 -3.95 -12.56 -3.45
N SER A 239 -3.29 -12.18 -2.35
CA SER A 239 -3.31 -10.81 -1.86
C SER A 239 -2.00 -10.37 -1.24
N LEU A 240 -1.65 -9.12 -1.49
CA LEU A 240 -0.44 -8.48 -0.99
C LEU A 240 -0.78 -7.18 -0.25
N LEU A 241 -0.27 -7.04 0.97
CA LEU A 241 -0.22 -5.77 1.69
C LEU A 241 1.23 -5.37 1.94
N LYS A 242 1.69 -4.28 1.32
CA LYS A 242 3.02 -3.74 1.55
C LYS A 242 2.96 -2.42 2.28
N ILE A 243 3.80 -2.26 3.30
CA ILE A 243 3.90 -1.03 4.11
C ILE A 243 5.35 -0.57 4.12
N THR A 244 5.57 0.65 3.62
CA THR A 244 6.87 1.31 3.57
C THR A 244 6.72 2.74 4.10
N ASP A 245 7.04 2.96 5.38
CA ASP A 245 6.94 4.26 6.04
C ASP A 245 5.53 4.90 6.08
N GLY A 246 4.49 4.15 5.68
CA GLY A 246 3.09 4.56 5.82
C GLY A 246 2.52 4.30 7.21
N GLU A 247 1.30 4.82 7.45
CA GLU A 247 0.56 4.57 8.69
C GLU A 247 -0.79 3.92 8.38
N ILE A 248 -1.15 2.85 9.10
CA ILE A 248 -2.47 2.22 9.05
C ILE A 248 -3.09 2.26 10.44
N LYS A 249 -4.30 2.80 10.55
CA LYS A 249 -5.03 2.96 11.82
C LYS A 249 -6.34 2.21 11.78
N GLY A 250 -6.55 1.41 12.83
CA GLY A 250 -7.85 0.84 13.18
C GLY A 250 -8.44 1.55 14.39
N GLY A 251 -9.77 1.61 14.44
CA GLY A 251 -10.51 2.24 15.52
C GLY A 251 -10.78 1.34 16.72
N THR A 252 -11.79 1.74 17.49
CA THR A 252 -12.29 1.01 18.66
C THR A 252 -12.93 -0.32 18.29
N TYR A 253 -13.64 -0.38 17.16
CA TYR A 253 -14.44 -1.55 16.75
C TYR A 253 -13.80 -2.33 15.59
N GLY A 254 -12.66 -1.86 15.08
CA GLY A 254 -11.96 -2.48 13.96
C GLY A 254 -10.49 -2.74 14.23
N ARG A 255 -9.85 -3.42 13.30
CA ARG A 255 -8.42 -3.74 13.34
C ARG A 255 -7.66 -2.82 12.41
N ALA A 256 -6.38 -2.56 12.66
CA ALA A 256 -5.63 -1.78 11.67
C ALA A 256 -5.49 -2.58 10.37
N VAL A 257 -5.15 -3.86 10.47
CA VAL A 257 -5.17 -4.83 9.37
C VAL A 257 -6.03 -6.03 9.77
N TRP A 258 -7.04 -6.32 8.97
CA TRP A 258 -7.92 -7.49 9.13
C TRP A 258 -7.87 -8.37 7.88
N ILE A 259 -7.58 -9.65 8.05
CA ILE A 259 -7.56 -10.62 6.96
C ILE A 259 -8.63 -11.67 7.27
N SER A 260 -9.54 -11.91 6.33
CA SER A 260 -10.59 -12.92 6.42
C SER A 260 -10.67 -13.72 5.14
N ASN A 261 -11.00 -15.01 5.20
CA ASN A 261 -11.32 -15.82 4.03
C ASN A 261 -12.82 -16.17 3.95
N SER A 262 -13.31 -16.40 2.74
CA SER A 262 -14.62 -17.02 2.52
C SER A 262 -14.56 -18.55 2.64
N GLU A 263 -15.68 -19.17 3.00
CA GLU A 263 -15.80 -20.63 3.08
C GLU A 263 -15.39 -21.32 1.77
N GLY A 264 -14.56 -22.38 1.86
CA GLY A 264 -14.17 -23.19 0.71
C GLY A 264 -13.06 -22.56 -0.13
N THR A 265 -12.24 -21.71 0.48
CA THR A 265 -11.23 -20.89 -0.19
C THR A 265 -9.82 -21.25 0.25
N ASP A 266 -9.09 -21.93 -0.64
CA ASP A 266 -7.63 -21.99 -0.55
C ASP A 266 -7.10 -20.64 -1.02
N ALA A 267 -6.37 -19.96 -0.13
CA ALA A 267 -5.85 -18.63 -0.44
C ALA A 267 -4.53 -18.35 0.25
N SER A 268 -3.82 -17.38 -0.30
CA SER A 268 -2.50 -16.99 0.13
C SER A 268 -2.42 -15.47 0.29
N PHE A 269 -1.88 -15.05 1.42
CA PHE A 269 -1.75 -13.65 1.76
C PHE A 269 -0.32 -13.35 2.21
N LEU A 270 0.27 -12.30 1.67
CA LEU A 270 1.55 -11.77 2.09
C LEU A 270 1.40 -10.35 2.64
N MET A 271 1.94 -10.12 3.82
CA MET A 271 2.18 -8.80 4.37
C MET A 271 3.67 -8.55 4.52
N ASP A 272 4.17 -7.48 3.88
CA ASP A 272 5.56 -7.03 3.99
C ASP A 272 5.61 -5.63 4.55
N MET A 273 6.25 -5.48 5.72
CA MET A 273 6.42 -4.21 6.40
C MET A 273 7.92 -3.91 6.56
N THR A 274 8.39 -2.83 5.95
CA THR A 274 9.80 -2.39 5.99
C THR A 274 10.03 -1.12 6.81
N GLY A 275 8.94 -0.50 7.26
CA GLY A 275 8.92 0.75 8.02
C GLY A 275 7.47 1.13 8.35
N GLY A 276 7.27 2.33 8.88
CA GLY A 276 5.93 2.84 9.17
C GLY A 276 5.31 2.31 10.47
N ARG A 277 3.99 2.49 10.60
CA ARG A 277 3.25 2.18 11.82
C ARG A 277 1.87 1.61 11.53
N VAL A 278 1.52 0.54 12.21
CA VAL A 278 0.19 -0.07 12.16
C VAL A 278 -0.35 -0.05 13.58
N LEU A 279 -1.45 0.66 13.84
CA LEU A 279 -1.96 0.83 15.19
C LEU A 279 -3.47 0.65 15.26
N ALA A 280 -3.96 0.00 16.30
CA ALA A 280 -5.39 -0.02 16.60
C ALA A 280 -5.66 0.03 18.09
N VAL A 281 -6.89 0.41 18.44
CA VAL A 281 -7.37 0.19 19.81
C VAL A 281 -7.58 -1.31 20.03
N ALA A 282 -8.22 -2.03 19.10
CA ALA A 282 -8.40 -3.47 19.21
C ALA A 282 -7.11 -4.25 18.86
N ALA A 283 -7.00 -4.80 17.64
CA ALA A 283 -5.82 -5.51 17.17
C ALA A 283 -5.12 -4.76 16.04
N ALA A 284 -3.80 -4.66 16.10
CA ALA A 284 -3.03 -4.07 15.01
C ALA A 284 -3.10 -4.98 13.77
N LEU A 285 -3.01 -6.29 14.00
CA LEU A 285 -3.15 -7.30 12.96
C LEU A 285 -4.04 -8.45 13.44
N GLN A 286 -5.05 -8.79 12.67
CA GLN A 286 -5.90 -9.95 12.92
C GLN A 286 -6.11 -10.77 11.66
N THR A 287 -5.94 -12.09 11.77
CA THR A 287 -6.41 -13.05 10.78
C THR A 287 -7.59 -13.83 11.35
N ASP A 288 -8.66 -13.93 10.57
CA ASP A 288 -9.81 -14.80 10.85
C ASP A 288 -9.93 -15.80 9.71
N ASN A 289 -9.36 -16.99 9.90
CA ASN A 289 -9.72 -18.16 9.13
C ASN A 289 -10.69 -19.01 9.94
N LEU A 290 -11.96 -19.00 9.52
CA LEU A 290 -13.07 -19.56 10.28
C LEU A 290 -13.56 -20.92 9.76
N TYR A 291 -13.04 -21.40 8.63
CA TYR A 291 -13.61 -22.56 7.93
C TYR A 291 -12.67 -23.76 7.95
N ASP A 292 -13.16 -24.87 8.52
CA ASP A 292 -12.42 -26.12 8.61
C ASP A 292 -12.32 -26.78 7.22
N GLY A 293 -11.11 -27.14 6.80
CA GLY A 293 -10.83 -27.70 5.47
C GLY A 293 -10.30 -26.71 4.42
N ASP A 294 -10.14 -25.43 4.76
CA ASP A 294 -9.55 -24.42 3.88
C ASP A 294 -8.02 -24.31 4.11
N GLU A 295 -7.22 -24.44 3.04
CA GLU A 295 -5.77 -24.23 3.10
C GLU A 295 -5.46 -22.74 2.92
N THR A 296 -5.30 -22.02 4.03
CA THR A 296 -4.84 -20.63 4.00
C THR A 296 -3.36 -20.51 4.34
N ASN A 297 -2.58 -19.91 3.44
CA ASN A 297 -1.17 -19.60 3.62
C ASN A 297 -0.99 -18.11 3.93
N VAL A 298 -0.74 -17.78 5.20
CA VAL A 298 -0.48 -16.39 5.62
C VAL A 298 1.00 -16.21 5.90
N ARG A 299 1.64 -15.27 5.21
CA ARG A 299 3.01 -14.87 5.49
C ARG A 299 3.05 -13.40 5.89
N ILE A 300 3.65 -13.12 7.04
CA ILE A 300 3.82 -11.77 7.57
C ILE A 300 5.30 -11.57 7.85
N SER A 301 5.90 -10.58 7.20
CA SER A 301 7.31 -10.20 7.36
C SER A 301 7.40 -8.75 7.81
N ILE A 302 8.02 -8.52 8.96
CA ILE A 302 8.18 -7.21 9.58
C ILE A 302 9.66 -6.92 9.76
N GLN A 303 10.25 -6.33 8.72
CA GLN A 303 11.66 -5.98 8.68
C GLN A 303 11.94 -4.56 9.20
N GLY A 304 10.91 -3.79 9.59
CA GLY A 304 11.04 -2.48 10.23
C GLY A 304 9.67 -1.90 10.64
N GLY A 305 9.68 -0.79 11.39
CA GLY A 305 8.47 -0.09 11.85
C GLY A 305 7.83 -0.66 13.12
N THR A 306 6.55 -0.35 13.38
CA THR A 306 5.86 -0.72 14.63
C THR A 306 4.44 -1.23 14.41
N LEU A 307 4.11 -2.40 14.97
CA LEU A 307 2.72 -2.81 15.22
C LEU A 307 2.34 -2.45 16.66
N GLU A 308 1.24 -1.73 16.85
CA GLU A 308 0.81 -1.23 18.15
C GLU A 308 -0.67 -1.50 18.45
N SER A 309 -0.95 -2.04 19.63
CA SER A 309 -2.31 -2.06 20.19
C SER A 309 -2.37 -1.24 21.47
N SER A 310 -3.51 -0.57 21.71
CA SER A 310 -3.70 0.27 22.91
C SER A 310 -4.95 -0.04 23.73
N GLY A 311 -5.77 -1.02 23.33
CA GLY A 311 -7.01 -1.36 24.02
C GLY A 311 -6.81 -2.09 25.35
N GLU A 312 -7.84 -2.02 26.19
CA GLU A 312 -7.91 -2.79 27.43
C GLU A 312 -8.46 -4.21 27.19
N GLY A 313 -8.25 -5.13 28.14
CA GLY A 313 -8.83 -6.49 28.08
C GLY A 313 -8.22 -7.38 26.99
N ASN A 314 -9.05 -7.83 26.04
CA ASN A 314 -8.69 -8.82 25.01
C ASN A 314 -7.89 -8.26 23.83
N ALA A 315 -7.47 -6.99 23.87
CA ALA A 315 -6.68 -6.37 22.81
C ALA A 315 -5.34 -7.10 22.61
N GLN A 316 -5.13 -7.68 21.43
CA GLN A 316 -3.89 -8.36 21.07
C GLN A 316 -3.19 -7.58 19.96
N THR A 317 -1.90 -7.30 20.08
CA THR A 317 -1.18 -6.61 19.00
C THR A 317 -1.24 -7.42 17.70
N VAL A 318 -1.05 -8.73 17.81
CA VAL A 318 -1.26 -9.68 16.71
C VAL A 318 -2.17 -10.82 17.18
N ARG A 319 -3.28 -11.05 16.48
CA ARG A 319 -4.24 -12.13 16.73
C ARG A 319 -4.33 -13.05 15.52
N LEU A 320 -3.95 -14.31 15.68
CA LEU A 320 -4.04 -15.31 14.62
C LEU A 320 -5.12 -16.34 14.96
N ASN A 321 -6.32 -16.18 14.39
CA ASN A 321 -7.38 -17.19 14.44
C ASN A 321 -7.28 -18.00 13.15
N LEU A 322 -6.74 -19.22 13.24
CA LEU A 322 -6.41 -20.05 12.09
C LEU A 322 -7.16 -21.38 12.16
N ALA A 323 -7.63 -21.86 11.00
CA ALA A 323 -8.17 -23.20 10.85
C ALA A 323 -7.05 -24.24 10.96
N ARG A 324 -7.43 -25.50 11.18
CA ARG A 324 -6.48 -26.59 11.48
C ARG A 324 -5.48 -26.87 10.35
N GLU A 325 -5.84 -26.54 9.11
CA GLU A 325 -5.07 -26.80 7.89
C GLU A 325 -4.37 -25.52 7.36
N SER A 326 -4.38 -24.42 8.12
CA SER A 326 -3.68 -23.20 7.75
C SER A 326 -2.19 -23.24 8.09
N ASN A 327 -1.38 -22.69 7.20
CA ASN A 327 0.02 -22.42 7.45
C ASN A 327 0.21 -20.91 7.68
N THR A 328 0.87 -20.54 8.77
CA THR A 328 1.16 -19.13 9.04
C THR A 328 2.61 -18.96 9.44
N GLN A 329 3.30 -18.10 8.71
CA GLN A 329 4.67 -17.69 9.00
C GLN A 329 4.67 -16.23 9.42
N LEU A 330 5.17 -15.97 10.63
CA LEU A 330 5.39 -14.63 11.15
C LEU A 330 6.90 -14.43 11.37
N ASP A 331 7.51 -13.54 10.59
CA ASP A 331 8.90 -13.13 10.72
C ASP A 331 8.97 -11.69 11.23
N ILE A 332 9.47 -11.52 12.45
CA ILE A 332 9.66 -10.20 13.08
C ILE A 332 11.17 -9.95 13.09
N GLY A 333 11.69 -9.44 11.98
CA GLY A 333 13.10 -9.11 11.80
C GLY A 333 13.53 -7.97 12.71
N SER A 334 13.55 -6.73 12.18
CA SER A 334 13.89 -5.53 12.96
C SER A 334 12.68 -4.69 13.40
N GLY A 335 11.46 -5.19 13.15
CA GLY A 335 10.22 -4.56 13.57
C GLY A 335 9.98 -4.59 15.08
N LEU A 336 9.08 -3.71 15.54
CA LEU A 336 8.66 -3.62 16.94
C LEU A 336 7.19 -4.04 17.10
N LEU A 337 6.92 -4.95 18.04
CA LEU A 337 5.58 -5.19 18.57
C LEU A 337 5.40 -4.42 19.88
N LYS A 338 4.31 -3.66 19.99
CA LYS A 338 4.02 -2.86 21.17
C LYS A 338 2.57 -3.06 21.61
N ASN A 339 2.38 -3.52 22.84
CA ASN A 339 1.08 -3.41 23.50
C ASN A 339 1.20 -2.37 24.61
N THR A 340 0.42 -1.29 24.50
CA THR A 340 0.34 -0.24 25.52
C THR A 340 -0.83 -0.41 26.47
N GLY A 341 -1.74 -1.34 26.17
CA GLY A 341 -2.89 -1.69 26.99
C GLY A 341 -2.61 -2.86 27.94
N GLN A 342 -3.68 -3.43 28.49
CA GLN A 342 -3.61 -4.58 29.42
C GLN A 342 -3.60 -5.95 28.72
N GLY A 343 -3.66 -5.98 27.39
CA GLY A 343 -3.76 -7.22 26.64
C GLY A 343 -2.41 -7.87 26.31
N ALA A 344 -2.45 -8.99 25.59
CA ALA A 344 -1.26 -9.74 25.21
C ALA A 344 -0.58 -9.15 23.95
N LEU A 345 0.72 -9.37 23.78
CA LEU A 345 1.39 -9.04 22.52
C LEU A 345 0.89 -9.94 21.38
N TYR A 346 0.56 -11.20 21.70
CA TYR A 346 0.22 -12.22 20.73
C TYR A 346 -0.83 -13.20 21.27
N GLY A 347 -1.69 -13.73 20.39
CA GLY A 347 -2.59 -14.85 20.68
C GLY A 347 -2.85 -15.74 19.47
N VAL A 348 -2.92 -17.06 19.71
CA VAL A 348 -3.33 -18.10 18.73
C VAL A 348 -4.68 -18.65 19.12
N GLY A 349 -5.61 -18.73 18.18
CA GLY A 349 -6.87 -19.45 18.34
C GLY A 349 -6.68 -20.96 18.57
N SER A 350 -7.72 -21.64 19.03
CA SER A 350 -7.67 -23.09 19.29
C SER A 350 -7.49 -23.88 17.99
N GLY A 351 -6.29 -24.41 17.73
CA GLY A 351 -6.04 -25.30 16.59
C GLY A 351 -4.59 -25.32 16.07
N GLY A 352 -3.81 -24.27 16.31
CA GLY A 352 -2.43 -24.16 15.83
C GLY A 352 -1.38 -24.68 16.82
N SER A 353 -0.32 -25.32 16.31
CA SER A 353 0.93 -25.51 17.04
C SER A 353 1.89 -24.38 16.71
N TRP A 354 2.40 -23.68 17.72
CA TRP A 354 3.41 -22.63 17.55
C TRP A 354 4.81 -23.23 17.62
N GLN A 355 5.65 -22.89 16.64
CA GLN A 355 7.07 -23.17 16.68
C GLN A 355 7.80 -21.84 16.53
N ASP A 356 8.49 -21.43 17.61
CA ASP A 356 9.36 -20.27 17.61
C ASP A 356 10.77 -20.72 17.29
N ASP A 357 11.20 -20.41 16.08
CA ASP A 357 12.57 -20.65 15.66
C ASP A 357 13.48 -19.45 16.00
N ASN A 358 12.94 -18.40 16.62
CA ASN A 358 13.67 -17.21 17.04
C ASN A 358 13.79 -17.13 18.57
N GLU A 359 14.79 -17.82 19.14
CA GLU A 359 15.30 -17.46 20.47
C GLU A 359 15.90 -16.04 20.43
N ARG A 360 15.10 -15.00 20.73
CA ARG A 360 15.59 -13.65 21.03
C ARG A 360 14.87 -12.97 22.18
#